data_AF-A0A9E8ZCI3-F1
#
_entry.id   AF-A0A9E8ZCI3-F1
#
_cell.length_a   1.000
_cell.length_b   1.000
_cell.length_c   1.000
_cell.angle_alpha   90.00
_cell.angle_beta   90.00
_cell.angle_gamma   90.00
#
_symmetry.space_group_name_H-M   'P 1'
#
loop_
_entity.id
_entity.type
_entity.pdbx_description
1 polymer ?
#
loop_
_entity_poly.entity_id
_entity_poly.type
_entity_poly.pdbx_seq_one_letter_code
_entity_poly.pdbx_strand_id
1 'polypeptide(L)'
;MPSISEKHSNSLLLCLFNLLADFDGQISPAAIPILAELRTRSDALPPLYADVLGLPFSATCAELVDRIESLTQEQIAIASYAFQIFRSYEQLLKVKSGTMASEQKAAYESQLERVRLVIVRTRAALVEALHQNS
;
A
#
# COMPACT_ATOMS: atom_id res chain seq x y z
N MET A 1 -14.40 15.10 4.04
CA MET A 1 -13.33 15.36 5.04
C MET A 1 -13.31 14.14 5.95
N PRO A 2 -12.18 13.42 6.08
CA PRO A 2 -12.17 12.18 6.84
C PRO A 2 -12.39 12.43 8.33
N SER A 3 -13.10 11.51 8.97
CA SER A 3 -13.37 11.57 10.41
C SER A 3 -12.07 11.43 11.23
N ILE A 4 -12.11 11.76 12.52
CA ILE A 4 -10.93 11.57 13.41
C ILE A 4 -10.58 10.09 13.50
N SER A 5 -11.59 9.21 13.53
CA SER A 5 -11.43 7.76 13.47
C SER A 5 -10.67 7.34 12.21
N GLU A 6 -11.14 7.77 11.04
CA GLU A 6 -10.54 7.44 9.74
C GLU A 6 -9.09 7.94 9.63
N LYS A 7 -8.79 9.14 10.12
CA LYS A 7 -7.41 9.66 10.14
C LYS A 7 -6.48 8.81 10.98
N HIS A 8 -6.95 8.35 12.14
CA HIS A 8 -6.19 7.47 13.00
C HIS A 8 -6.00 6.09 12.35
N SER A 9 -7.04 5.54 11.72
CA SER A 9 -6.97 4.27 10.96
C SER A 9 -5.94 4.34 9.85
N ASN A 10 -5.91 5.43 9.09
CA ASN A 10 -4.91 5.64 8.05
C ASN A 10 -3.48 5.71 8.61
N SER A 11 -3.29 6.29 9.79
CA SER A 11 -1.98 6.32 10.46
C SER A 11 -1.52 4.92 10.87
N LEU A 12 -2.43 4.12 11.43
CA LEU A 12 -2.15 2.73 11.83
C LEU A 12 -1.86 1.85 10.62
N LEU A 13 -2.67 1.93 9.57
CA LEU A 13 -2.48 1.22 8.32
C LEU A 13 -1.11 1.54 7.70
N LEU A 14 -0.73 2.81 7.67
CA LEU A 14 0.58 3.21 7.19
C LEU A 14 1.72 2.65 8.05
N CYS A 15 1.59 2.72 9.38
CA CYS A 15 2.58 2.17 10.30
C CYS A 15 2.75 0.66 10.10
N LEU A 16 1.63 -0.07 9.99
CA LEU A 16 1.63 -1.50 9.73
C LEU A 16 2.38 -1.85 8.43
N PHE A 17 2.05 -1.21 7.31
CA PHE A 17 2.67 -1.51 6.02
C PHE A 17 4.16 -1.17 5.96
N ASN A 18 4.61 -0.17 6.72
CA ASN A 18 6.04 0.09 6.87
C ASN A 18 6.71 -1.03 7.66
N LEU A 19 6.15 -1.44 8.79
CA LEU A 19 6.69 -2.56 9.57
C LEU A 19 6.71 -3.87 8.77
N LEU A 20 5.66 -4.16 8.00
CA LEU A 20 5.63 -5.35 7.16
C LEU A 20 6.67 -5.29 6.03
N ALA A 21 7.01 -4.11 5.53
CA ALA A 21 8.09 -3.96 4.55
C ALA A 21 9.47 -4.08 5.21
N ASP A 22 9.67 -3.45 6.37
CA ASP A 22 10.95 -3.46 7.10
C ASP A 22 11.36 -4.85 7.61
N PHE A 23 10.39 -5.77 7.75
CA PHE A 23 10.58 -7.13 8.25
C PHE A 23 10.26 -8.21 7.20
N ASP A 24 10.35 -7.90 5.90
CA ASP A 24 10.15 -8.89 4.82
C ASP A 24 8.85 -9.71 4.98
N GLY A 25 7.75 -9.00 5.26
CA GLY A 25 6.42 -9.56 5.45
C GLY A 25 6.19 -10.25 6.80
N GLN A 26 7.22 -10.37 7.64
CA GLN A 26 7.08 -10.98 8.96
C GLN A 26 6.29 -10.06 9.90
N ILE A 27 5.33 -10.64 10.63
CA ILE A 27 4.62 -9.92 11.68
C ILE A 27 5.57 -9.76 12.88
N SER A 28 6.22 -8.59 12.96
CA SER A 28 7.09 -8.24 14.07
C SER A 28 6.29 -8.01 15.36
N PRO A 29 6.91 -8.10 16.55
CA PRO A 29 6.23 -7.79 17.82
C PRO A 29 5.61 -6.38 17.86
N ALA A 30 6.17 -5.43 17.11
CA ALA A 30 5.65 -4.07 16.98
C ALA A 30 4.38 -4.00 16.11
N ALA A 31 4.19 -4.92 15.16
CA ALA A 31 3.01 -4.98 14.30
C ALA A 31 1.80 -5.58 15.02
N ILE A 32 2.01 -6.48 15.99
CA ILE A 32 0.95 -7.16 16.76
C ILE A 32 -0.07 -6.20 17.39
N PRO A 33 0.32 -5.17 18.18
CA PRO A 33 -0.65 -4.25 18.78
C PRO A 33 -1.42 -3.44 17.73
N ILE A 34 -0.79 -3.13 16.59
CA ILE A 34 -1.42 -2.39 15.49
C ILE A 34 -2.49 -3.26 14.81
N LEU A 35 -2.17 -4.53 14.55
CA LEU A 35 -3.13 -5.50 14.01
C LEU A 35 -4.32 -5.68 14.97
N ALA A 36 -4.06 -5.79 16.27
CA ALA A 36 -5.12 -5.91 17.29
C ALA A 36 -6.04 -4.68 17.30
N GLU A 37 -5.50 -3.47 17.18
CA GLU A 37 -6.29 -2.25 17.13
C GLU A 37 -7.11 -2.16 15.83
N LEU A 38 -6.49 -2.41 14.68
CA LEU A 38 -7.16 -2.39 13.36
C LEU A 38 -8.28 -3.43 13.26
N ARG A 39 -8.13 -4.60 13.90
CA ARG A 39 -9.16 -5.65 13.93
C ARG A 39 -10.48 -5.17 14.54
N THR A 40 -10.43 -4.21 15.45
CA THR A 40 -11.64 -3.68 16.10
C THR A 40 -12.33 -2.59 15.30
N ARG A 41 -11.79 -2.20 14.14
CA ARG A 41 -12.25 -1.06 13.35
C ARG A 41 -13.04 -1.47 12.12
N SER A 42 -14.19 -0.84 11.96
CA SER A 42 -15.05 -0.96 10.78
C SER A 42 -14.86 0.17 9.76
N ASP A 43 -13.82 1.01 9.93
CA ASP A 43 -13.51 2.05 8.95
C ASP A 43 -13.18 1.41 7.60
N ALA A 44 -13.73 1.99 6.53
CA ALA A 44 -13.43 1.57 5.17
C ALA A 44 -11.94 1.76 4.84
N LEU A 45 -11.36 0.79 4.13
CA LEU A 45 -9.98 0.86 3.68
C LEU A 45 -9.81 1.90 2.58
N PRO A 46 -8.73 2.69 2.60
CA PRO A 46 -8.39 3.48 1.44
C PRO A 46 -8.05 2.56 0.25
N PRO A 47 -8.41 2.92 -1.00
CA PRO A 47 -8.35 2.03 -2.15
C PRO A 47 -6.99 1.36 -2.38
N LEU A 48 -5.90 2.08 -2.13
CA LEU A 48 -4.54 1.55 -2.30
C LEU A 48 -4.28 0.33 -1.41
N TYR A 49 -4.75 0.35 -0.16
CA TYR A 49 -4.56 -0.76 0.79
C TYR A 49 -5.38 -1.98 0.38
N ALA A 50 -6.59 -1.78 -0.15
CA ALA A 50 -7.42 -2.85 -0.66
C ALA A 50 -6.79 -3.49 -1.92
N ASP A 51 -6.31 -2.67 -2.86
CA ASP A 51 -5.70 -3.12 -4.13
C ASP A 51 -4.46 -4.00 -3.88
N VAL A 52 -3.58 -3.60 -2.96
CA VAL A 52 -2.33 -4.35 -2.68
C VAL A 52 -2.53 -5.69 -1.98
N LEU A 53 -3.70 -5.91 -1.36
CA LEU A 53 -4.03 -7.18 -0.69
C LEU A 53 -5.09 -8.00 -1.45
N GLY A 54 -5.54 -7.51 -2.61
CA GLY A 54 -6.57 -8.16 -3.42
C GLY A 54 -7.95 -8.17 -2.75
N LEU A 55 -8.26 -7.13 -1.96
CA LEU A 55 -9.53 -6.97 -1.27
C LEU A 55 -10.51 -6.12 -2.10
N PRO A 56 -11.84 -6.31 -1.93
CA PRO A 56 -12.81 -5.45 -2.58
C PRO A 56 -12.72 -4.01 -2.07
N PHE A 57 -13.10 -3.02 -2.89
CA PHE A 57 -13.08 -1.60 -2.52
C PHE A 57 -13.99 -1.24 -1.33
N SER A 58 -14.93 -2.13 -0.97
CA SER A 58 -15.78 -1.99 0.20
C SER A 58 -15.18 -2.56 1.49
N ALA A 59 -13.97 -3.13 1.42
CA ALA A 59 -13.34 -3.78 2.56
C ALA A 59 -13.00 -2.79 3.69
N THR A 60 -12.97 -3.32 4.91
CA THR A 60 -12.75 -2.62 6.17
C THR A 60 -11.38 -2.94 6.76
N CYS A 61 -10.95 -2.15 7.74
CA CYS A 61 -9.70 -2.39 8.46
C CYS A 61 -9.64 -3.79 9.10
N ALA A 62 -10.76 -4.29 9.62
CA ALA A 62 -10.85 -5.65 10.16
C ALA A 62 -10.60 -6.72 9.09
N GLU A 63 -11.25 -6.61 7.92
CA GLU A 63 -11.07 -7.56 6.81
C GLU A 63 -9.64 -7.55 6.25
N LEU A 64 -8.94 -6.40 6.34
CA LEU A 64 -7.51 -6.33 6.02
C LEU A 64 -6.66 -7.15 6.98
N VAL A 65 -6.95 -7.11 8.28
CA VAL A 65 -6.22 -7.90 9.27
C VAL A 65 -6.41 -9.39 9.00
N ASP A 66 -7.66 -9.82 8.78
CA ASP A 66 -7.97 -11.21 8.45
C ASP A 66 -7.24 -11.65 7.17
N ARG A 67 -7.16 -10.76 6.18
CA ARG A 67 -6.42 -11.03 4.94
C ARG A 67 -4.94 -11.20 5.18
N ILE A 68 -4.30 -10.32 5.95
CA ILE A 68 -2.87 -10.42 6.27
C ILE A 68 -2.56 -11.75 6.96
N GLU A 69 -3.39 -12.17 7.91
CA GLU A 69 -3.18 -13.44 8.62
C GLU A 69 -3.41 -14.69 7.76
N SER A 70 -4.19 -14.56 6.67
CA SER A 70 -4.42 -15.63 5.70
C SER A 70 -3.28 -15.81 4.69
N LEU A 71 -2.41 -14.81 4.53
CA LEU A 71 -1.36 -14.79 3.53
C LEU A 71 -0.06 -15.40 4.05
N THR A 72 0.75 -15.95 3.14
CA THR A 72 2.11 -16.35 3.48
C THR A 72 2.97 -15.12 3.74
N GLN A 73 4.06 -15.28 4.50
CA GLN A 73 5.03 -14.21 4.73
C GLN A 73 5.53 -13.59 3.41
N GLU A 74 5.82 -14.43 2.41
CA GLU A 74 6.26 -13.98 1.09
C GLU A 74 5.21 -13.10 0.39
N GLN A 75 3.93 -13.51 0.43
CA GLN A 75 2.85 -12.71 -0.14
C GLN A 75 2.69 -11.36 0.58
N ILE A 76 2.84 -11.35 1.91
CA ILE A 76 2.80 -10.11 2.70
C ILE A 76 3.98 -9.21 2.33
N ALA A 77 5.17 -9.76 2.14
CA ALA A 77 6.36 -9.00 1.72
C ALA A 77 6.15 -8.36 0.34
N ILE A 78 5.66 -9.14 -0.64
CA ILE A 78 5.38 -8.65 -1.98
C ILE A 78 4.31 -7.54 -1.94
N ALA A 79 3.23 -7.73 -1.17
CA ALA A 79 2.18 -6.73 -1.01
C ALA A 79 2.68 -5.44 -0.32
N SER A 80 3.49 -5.56 0.73
CA SER A 80 4.05 -4.41 1.46
C SER A 80 5.03 -3.62 0.61
N TYR A 81 5.88 -4.29 -0.19
CA TYR A 81 6.76 -3.62 -1.16
C TYR A 81 5.99 -2.97 -2.31
N ALA A 82 4.98 -3.65 -2.86
CA ALA A 82 4.11 -3.06 -3.87
C ALA A 82 3.43 -1.78 -3.36
N PHE A 83 2.95 -1.79 -2.11
CA PHE A 83 2.39 -0.62 -1.46
C PHE A 83 3.36 0.56 -1.40
N GLN A 84 4.63 0.35 -1.01
CA GLN A 84 5.62 1.42 -0.94
C GLN A 84 5.88 2.05 -2.32
N ILE A 85 5.97 1.22 -3.36
CA ILE A 85 6.15 1.67 -4.75
C ILE A 85 4.94 2.49 -5.21
N PHE A 86 3.73 1.97 -5.01
CA PHE A 86 2.49 2.62 -5.45
C PHE A 86 2.25 3.94 -4.71
N ARG A 87 2.47 3.95 -3.39
CA ARG A 87 2.40 5.16 -2.58
C ARG A 87 3.39 6.22 -3.06
N SER A 88 4.62 5.83 -3.37
CA SER A 88 5.65 6.75 -3.90
C SER A 88 5.22 7.35 -5.25
N TYR A 89 4.61 6.54 -6.11
CA TYR A 89 4.05 7.01 -7.37
C TYR A 89 2.90 8.01 -7.18
N GLU A 90 1.99 7.76 -6.24
CA GLU A 90 0.94 8.74 -5.91
C GLU A 90 1.51 10.07 -5.41
N GLN A 91 2.64 10.06 -4.68
CA GLN A 91 3.29 11.29 -4.24
C GLN A 91 3.95 12.04 -5.41
N LEU A 92 4.57 11.32 -6.35
CA LEU A 92 5.10 11.92 -7.57
C LEU A 92 3.98 12.62 -8.35
N LEU A 93 2.84 11.96 -8.55
CA LEU A 93 1.70 12.53 -9.27
C LEU A 93 1.13 13.82 -8.65
N LYS A 94 1.35 14.05 -7.34
CA LYS A 94 0.90 15.26 -6.64
C LYS A 94 1.82 16.47 -6.86
N VAL A 95 3.01 16.28 -7.45
CA VAL A 95 3.93 17.37 -7.75
C VAL A 95 3.30 18.30 -8.80
N LYS A 96 3.06 19.56 -8.40
CA LYS A 96 2.54 20.60 -9.32
C LYS A 96 3.66 21.03 -10.28
N SER A 97 3.63 20.52 -11.51
CA SER A 97 4.61 20.84 -12.56
C SER A 97 4.43 22.23 -13.20
N GLY A 98 3.39 22.99 -12.81
CA GLY A 98 3.06 24.29 -13.39
C GLY A 98 4.08 25.41 -13.17
N THR A 99 5.04 25.22 -12.25
CA THR A 99 6.12 26.19 -11.96
C THR A 99 7.50 25.68 -12.36
N MET A 100 7.60 24.51 -12.99
CA MET A 100 8.88 23.93 -13.40
C MET A 100 9.40 24.58 -14.69
N ALA A 101 10.72 24.78 -14.77
CA ALA A 101 11.37 25.14 -16.04
C ALA A 101 11.17 24.01 -17.07
N SER A 102 11.23 24.33 -18.37
CA SER A 102 10.97 23.36 -19.46
C SER A 102 11.84 22.10 -19.37
N GLU A 103 13.13 22.26 -19.07
CA GLU A 103 14.08 21.15 -18.91
C GLU A 103 13.76 20.27 -17.68
N GLN A 104 13.33 20.88 -16.57
CA GLN A 104 12.91 20.16 -15.36
C GLN A 104 11.62 19.38 -15.61
N LYS A 105 10.70 19.95 -16.38
CA LYS A 105 9.45 19.27 -16.78
C LYS A 105 9.74 18.04 -17.64
N ALA A 106 10.62 18.15 -18.64
CA ALA A 106 11.00 17.02 -19.48
C ALA A 106 11.70 15.89 -18.68
N ALA A 107 12.60 16.25 -17.76
CA ALA A 107 13.25 15.29 -16.87
C ALA A 107 12.25 14.59 -15.94
N TYR A 108 11.29 15.35 -15.39
CA TYR A 108 10.22 14.83 -14.55
C TYR A 108 9.30 13.86 -15.31
N GLU A 109 8.87 14.20 -16.53
CA GLU A 109 8.05 13.34 -17.38
C GLU A 109 8.79 12.04 -17.75
N SER A 110 10.08 12.13 -18.05
CA SER A 110 10.92 10.94 -18.30
C SER A 110 11.07 10.04 -17.06
N GLN A 111 11.22 10.62 -15.87
CA GLN A 111 11.22 9.86 -14.62
C GLN A 111 9.86 9.20 -14.37
N LEU A 112 8.76 9.95 -14.57
CA LEU A 112 7.41 9.45 -14.38
C LEU A 112 7.11 8.25 -15.28
N GLU A 113 7.56 8.28 -16.53
CA GLU A 113 7.37 7.17 -17.46
C GLU A 113 8.12 5.90 -17.03
N ARG A 114 9.36 6.06 -16.53
CA ARG A 114 10.11 4.93 -15.95
C ARG A 114 9.39 4.35 -14.74
N VAL A 115 8.85 5.20 -13.86
CA VAL A 115 8.09 4.73 -12.70
C VAL A 115 6.81 4.02 -13.14
N ARG A 116 6.07 4.51 -14.13
CA ARG A 116 4.87 3.83 -14.68
C ARG A 116 5.17 2.41 -15.13
N LEU A 117 6.29 2.18 -15.82
CA LEU A 117 6.72 0.83 -16.21
C LEU A 117 6.98 -0.07 -14.99
N VAL A 118 7.60 0.47 -13.93
CA VAL A 118 7.79 -0.25 -12.66
C VAL A 118 6.43 -0.59 -12.05
N ILE A 119 5.50 0.36 -11.98
CA ILE A 119 4.15 0.15 -11.44
C ILE A 119 3.42 -0.98 -12.16
N VAL A 120 3.45 -1.01 -13.49
CA VAL A 120 2.79 -2.05 -14.28
C VAL A 120 3.39 -3.43 -13.98
N ARG A 121 4.73 -3.52 -13.92
CA ARG A 121 5.42 -4.78 -13.61
C ARG A 121 5.14 -5.25 -12.19
N THR A 122 5.19 -4.34 -11.21
CA THR A 122 4.88 -4.64 -9.81
C THR A 122 3.44 -5.10 -9.65
N ARG A 123 2.48 -4.47 -10.35
CA ARG A 123 1.07 -4.90 -10.33
C ARG A 123 0.90 -6.30 -10.90
N ALA A 124 1.58 -6.64 -12.00
CA ALA A 124 1.54 -7.98 -12.56
C ALA A 124 2.11 -9.03 -11.59
N ALA A 125 3.28 -8.76 -11.01
CA ALA A 125 3.91 -9.65 -10.02
C ALA A 125 3.06 -9.82 -8.75
N LEU A 126 2.41 -8.75 -8.30
CA LEU A 126 1.50 -8.78 -7.15
C LEU A 126 0.29 -9.67 -7.44
N VAL A 127 -0.36 -9.49 -8.59
CA VAL A 127 -1.50 -10.32 -8.99
C VAL A 127 -1.09 -11.78 -9.06
N GLU A 128 0.05 -12.08 -9.68
CA GLU A 128 0.58 -13.44 -9.75
C GLU A 128 0.81 -14.04 -8.35
N ALA A 129 1.50 -13.32 -7.46
CA ALA A 129 1.79 -13.80 -6.11
C ALA A 129 0.53 -14.06 -5.26
N LEU A 130 -0.49 -13.22 -5.38
CA LEU A 130 -1.73 -13.37 -4.62
C LEU A 130 -2.63 -14.51 -5.14
N HIS A 131 -2.48 -14.92 -6.41
CA HIS A 131 -3.27 -16.01 -7.01
C HIS A 131 -2.56 -17.37 -7.06
N GLN A 132 -1.23 -17.42 -6.91
CA GLN A 132 -0.45 -18.65 -7.08
C GLN A 132 -0.69 -19.77 -6.03
N ASN A 133 -1.47 -19.53 -4.97
CA ASN A 133 -1.77 -20.52 -3.93
C ASN A 133 -3.27 -20.58 -3.56
N SER A 134 -4.17 -20.16 -4.47
CA SER A 134 -5.63 -20.33 -4.31
C SER A 134 -6.12 -21.65 -4.91
#